data_AF-A0A4Y4KC97-F1
#
_entry.id   AF-A0A4Y4KC97-F1
#
_cell.length_a   1.000
_cell.length_b   1.000
_cell.length_c   1.000
_cell.angle_alpha   90.00
_cell.angle_beta   90.00
_cell.angle_gamma   90.00
#
_symmetry.space_group_name_H-M   'P 1'
#
loop_
_entity.id
_entity.type
_entity.pdbx_description
1 polymer ?
#
loop_
_entity_poly.entity_id
_entity_poly.type
_entity_poly.pdbx_seq_one_letter_code
_entity_poly.pdbx_strand_id
1 'polypeptide(L)'
;MLSERRLQVLRAIVQDYVGTEEPVGSKALTERHSLGVSPATVRNDMAALEDEGFIAQPHTSAGRIPTDKGYRLFVDKLAEVKPMTAPERRAIHNFLDGAVDLDDVVARTVRLLAQLTRQVAVVQYPSLTRSTVRHVELLALAPARVMLVLITDTGRVEQRMIDCPAPFGETSLADLRARLNSRVAGRRFTDVPQLVEDLPDGFDVEDRGTVATVLSTLLETLVEENEERLVIGGTANLTRFAHDFPLTIRPVLEALEEQVVMLRLLGETQNPGMTVRIGHENAHEGLNSTSIVSVGYGSGGEAVAKLGVVGPTRMDYPGTMGAVRAVARYVGQILAES
;
A
#
# COMPACT_ATOMS: atom_id res chain seq x y z
N MET A 1 15.58 24.06 19.63
CA MET A 1 16.03 23.36 18.40
C MET A 1 17.24 22.51 18.75
N LEU A 2 17.27 21.24 18.34
CA LEU A 2 18.45 20.39 18.48
C LEU A 2 19.62 20.98 17.70
N SER A 3 20.82 20.89 18.26
CA SER A 3 22.04 21.26 17.53
C SER A 3 22.33 20.23 16.43
N GLU A 4 23.02 20.67 15.37
CA GLU A 4 23.45 19.80 14.27
C GLU A 4 24.22 18.57 14.78
N ARG A 5 25.06 18.76 15.79
CA ARG A 5 25.80 17.66 16.43
C ARG A 5 24.88 16.65 17.12
N ARG A 6 23.85 17.10 17.85
CA ARG A 6 22.89 16.17 18.49
C ARG A 6 22.08 15.40 17.45
N LEU A 7 21.76 16.01 16.31
CA LEU A 7 21.13 15.33 15.18
C LEU A 7 22.04 14.25 14.60
N GLN A 8 23.35 14.52 14.45
CA GLN A 8 24.33 13.52 14.01
C GLN A 8 24.48 12.37 15.02
N VAL A 9 24.49 12.67 16.32
CA VAL A 9 24.52 11.64 17.38
C VAL A 9 23.26 10.77 17.31
N LEU A 10 22.07 11.38 17.18
CA LEU A 10 20.83 10.62 17.03
C LEU A 10 20.84 9.75 15.76
N ARG A 11 21.30 10.29 14.63
CA ARG A 11 21.47 9.54 13.37
C ARG A 11 22.31 8.29 13.59
N ALA A 12 23.46 8.45 14.24
CA ALA A 12 24.40 7.36 14.50
C ALA A 12 23.82 6.31 15.46
N ILE A 13 23.08 6.73 16.50
CA ILE A 13 22.37 5.81 17.41
C ILE A 13 21.34 4.98 16.66
N VAL A 14 20.50 5.62 15.84
CA VAL A 14 19.47 4.91 15.07
C VAL A 14 20.11 3.92 14.09
N GLN A 15 21.15 4.33 13.36
CA GLN A 15 21.85 3.47 12.40
C GLN A 15 22.51 2.26 13.07
N ASP A 16 23.21 2.46 14.19
CA ASP A 16 23.84 1.36 14.92
C ASP A 16 22.78 0.43 15.52
N TYR A 17 21.73 0.97 16.13
CA TYR A 17 20.70 0.15 16.77
C TYR A 17 19.91 -0.69 15.76
N VAL A 18 19.57 -0.13 14.59
CA VAL A 18 18.92 -0.88 13.49
C VAL A 18 19.84 -2.00 12.97
N GLY A 19 21.15 -1.76 12.92
CA GLY A 19 22.12 -2.72 12.40
C GLY A 19 22.53 -3.83 13.39
N THR A 20 22.62 -3.53 14.69
CA THR A 20 23.17 -4.44 15.70
C THR A 20 22.16 -4.97 16.71
N GLU A 21 20.97 -4.37 16.83
CA GLU A 21 19.96 -4.73 17.82
C GLU A 21 20.41 -4.53 19.29
N GLU A 22 21.53 -3.85 19.50
CA GLU A 22 22.15 -3.68 20.81
C GLU A 22 22.11 -2.21 21.28
N PRO A 23 21.80 -1.94 22.56
CA PRO A 23 21.85 -0.59 23.11
C PRO A 23 23.20 0.08 22.86
N VAL A 24 23.15 1.29 22.32
CA VAL A 24 24.34 1.95 21.76
C VAL A 24 25.04 2.78 22.84
N GLY A 25 26.35 2.58 22.98
CA GLY A 25 27.20 3.31 23.92
C GLY A 25 27.98 4.44 23.24
N SER A 26 28.28 5.51 23.99
CA SER A 26 28.99 6.68 23.45
C SER A 26 30.37 6.37 22.86
N LYS A 27 31.09 5.38 23.41
CA LYS A 27 32.41 4.96 22.92
C LYS A 27 32.31 4.30 21.54
N ALA A 28 31.32 3.42 21.35
CA ALA A 28 31.07 2.77 20.07
C ALA A 28 30.72 3.79 18.98
N LEU A 29 29.91 4.80 19.31
CA LEU A 29 29.56 5.87 18.38
C LEU A 29 30.78 6.65 17.89
N THR A 30 31.67 7.05 18.81
CA THR A 30 32.88 7.78 18.44
C THR A 30 33.83 6.97 17.56
N GLU A 31 33.92 5.66 17.79
CA GLU A 31 34.80 4.76 17.03
C GLU A 31 34.26 4.47 15.63
N ARG A 32 32.93 4.32 15.47
CA ARG A 32 32.30 3.92 14.20
C ARG A 32 31.92 5.07 13.28
N HIS A 33 31.51 6.22 13.84
CA HIS A 33 30.88 7.31 13.07
C HIS A 33 31.75 8.57 12.92
N SER A 34 32.98 8.57 13.43
CA SER A 34 33.93 9.68 13.29
C SER A 34 33.35 11.06 13.61
N LEU A 35 32.59 11.16 14.71
CA LEU A 35 31.82 12.35 15.10
C LEU A 35 32.66 13.61 15.44
N GLY A 36 34.00 13.52 15.38
CA GLY A 36 34.91 14.64 15.62
C GLY A 36 34.96 15.14 17.08
N VAL A 37 34.38 14.39 18.03
CA VAL A 37 34.31 14.76 19.45
C VAL A 37 34.64 13.58 20.37
N SER A 38 34.99 13.88 21.63
CA SER A 38 35.34 12.86 22.61
C SER A 38 34.12 12.04 23.08
N PRO A 39 34.32 10.80 23.58
CA PRO A 39 33.23 10.00 24.14
C PRO A 39 32.49 10.68 25.29
N ALA A 40 33.15 11.58 26.04
CA ALA A 40 32.52 12.35 27.11
C ALA A 40 31.54 13.39 26.57
N THR A 41 31.90 14.08 25.48
CA THR A 41 30.99 15.01 24.78
C THR A 41 29.78 14.28 24.24
N VAL A 42 29.97 13.11 23.62
CA VAL A 42 28.85 12.29 23.12
C VAL A 42 27.93 11.85 24.25
N ARG A 43 28.46 11.48 25.44
CA ARG A 43 27.61 11.17 26.61
C ARG A 43 26.72 12.34 27.02
N ASN A 44 27.25 13.56 27.01
CA ASN A 44 26.46 14.75 27.35
C ASN A 44 25.37 15.02 26.31
N ASP A 45 25.67 14.83 25.01
CA ASP A 45 24.66 14.96 23.96
C ASP A 45 23.60 13.85 24.05
N MET A 46 23.99 12.62 24.39
CA MET A 46 23.06 11.51 24.65
C MET A 46 22.17 11.79 25.87
N ALA A 47 22.71 12.34 26.96
CA ALA A 47 21.92 12.73 28.12
C ALA A 47 20.86 13.77 27.74
N ALA A 48 21.22 14.79 26.96
CA ALA A 48 20.25 15.77 26.47
C ALA A 48 19.18 15.15 25.54
N LEU A 49 19.57 14.23 24.65
CA LEU A 49 18.62 13.49 23.80
C LEU A 49 17.66 12.62 24.63
N GLU A 50 18.14 12.06 25.74
CA GLU A 50 17.35 11.26 26.68
C GLU A 50 16.38 12.13 27.48
N ASP A 51 16.84 13.26 28.03
CA ASP A 51 15.99 14.23 28.74
C ASP A 51 14.88 14.78 27.82
N GLU A 52 15.18 14.96 26.53
CA GLU A 52 14.23 15.36 25.50
C GLU A 52 13.34 14.19 25.01
N GLY A 53 13.59 12.95 25.44
CA GLY A 53 12.79 11.76 25.16
C GLY A 53 13.00 11.13 23.78
N PHE A 54 14.09 11.47 23.07
CA PHE A 54 14.41 10.87 21.76
C PHE A 54 15.10 9.51 21.86
N ILE A 55 15.79 9.28 22.96
CA ILE A 55 16.41 8.00 23.27
C ILE A 55 16.09 7.63 24.71
N ALA A 56 16.20 6.35 25.05
CA ALA A 56 15.95 5.85 26.39
C ALA A 56 17.02 4.85 26.80
N GLN A 57 17.24 4.72 28.11
CA GLN A 57 18.04 3.67 28.71
C GLN A 57 17.14 2.50 29.15
N PRO A 58 17.23 1.31 28.52
CA PRO A 58 16.37 0.19 28.88
C PRO A 58 16.71 -0.39 30.27
N HIS A 59 17.99 -0.39 30.65
CA HIS A 59 18.49 -0.83 31.96
C HIS A 59 19.65 0.05 32.42
N THR A 60 19.84 0.17 33.73
CA THR A 60 20.81 1.10 34.36
C THR A 60 22.26 0.98 33.87
N SER A 61 22.67 -0.20 33.37
CA SER A 61 24.00 -0.46 32.79
C SER A 61 24.03 -0.53 31.25
N ALA A 62 22.87 -0.50 30.59
CA ALA A 62 22.77 -0.59 29.14
C ALA A 62 23.09 0.75 28.47
N GLY A 63 23.42 0.70 27.17
CA GLY A 63 23.52 1.87 26.30
C GLY A 63 22.17 2.60 26.13
N ARG A 64 21.99 3.28 25.00
CA ARG A 64 20.73 3.96 24.66
C ARG A 64 20.07 3.32 23.44
N ILE A 65 18.74 3.32 23.43
CA ILE A 65 17.92 2.89 22.30
C ILE A 65 17.05 4.06 21.82
N PRO A 66 16.74 4.16 20.53
CA PRO A 66 15.78 5.16 20.03
C PRO A 66 14.37 4.91 20.59
N THR A 67 13.65 5.97 20.91
CA THR A 67 12.20 5.93 21.15
C THR A 67 11.44 6.14 19.84
N ASP A 68 10.12 5.96 19.83
CA ASP A 68 9.26 6.33 18.69
C ASP A 68 9.49 7.79 18.27
N LYS A 69 9.65 8.70 19.24
CA LYS A 69 9.98 10.10 19.02
C LYS A 69 11.36 10.27 18.36
N GLY A 70 12.34 9.45 18.76
CA GLY A 70 13.67 9.38 18.13
C GLY A 70 13.60 8.95 16.68
N TYR A 71 12.88 7.88 16.38
CA TYR A 71 12.67 7.40 15.01
C TYR A 71 11.89 8.41 14.16
N ARG A 72 10.86 9.05 14.72
CA ARG A 72 10.10 10.11 14.03
C ARG A 72 11.01 11.25 13.60
N LEU A 73 11.80 11.78 14.51
CA LEU A 73 12.76 12.85 14.18
C LEU A 73 13.80 12.40 13.15
N PHE A 74 14.25 11.14 13.24
CA PHE A 74 15.16 10.55 12.25
C PHE A 74 14.51 10.49 10.86
N VAL A 75 13.27 10.01 10.75
CA VAL A 75 12.54 9.94 9.47
C VAL A 75 12.31 11.34 8.89
N ASP A 76 11.92 12.30 9.72
CA ASP A 76 11.55 13.64 9.25
C ASP A 76 12.74 14.48 8.79
N LYS A 77 13.94 14.28 9.37
CA LYS A 77 15.10 15.17 9.16
C LYS A 77 16.37 14.50 8.67
N LEU A 78 16.52 13.19 8.85
CA LEU A 78 17.79 12.48 8.71
C LEU A 78 17.72 11.32 7.71
N ALA A 79 16.52 10.81 7.44
CA ALA A 79 16.30 9.76 6.46
C ALA A 79 16.25 10.34 5.05
N GLU A 80 17.42 10.45 4.42
CA GLU A 80 17.48 10.62 2.97
C GLU A 80 17.06 9.31 2.29
N VAL A 81 16.14 9.38 1.33
CA VAL A 81 15.74 8.22 0.53
C VAL A 81 16.98 7.73 -0.22
N LYS A 82 17.46 6.53 0.12
CA LYS A 82 18.61 5.94 -0.55
C LYS A 82 18.25 5.68 -2.02
N PRO A 83 18.94 6.31 -2.99
CA PRO A 83 18.67 6.05 -4.39
C PRO A 83 19.04 4.61 -4.71
N MET A 84 18.14 3.90 -5.39
CA MET A 84 18.43 2.54 -5.82
C MET A 84 19.50 2.52 -6.91
N THR A 85 20.42 1.58 -6.79
CA THR A 85 21.45 1.30 -7.77
C THR A 85 20.81 0.83 -9.10
N ALA A 86 21.54 0.99 -10.21
CA ALA A 86 21.03 0.52 -11.51
C ALA A 86 20.75 -1.00 -11.55
N PRO A 87 21.59 -1.87 -10.94
CA PRO A 87 21.29 -3.30 -10.83
C PRO A 87 20.01 -3.59 -10.03
N GLU A 88 19.79 -2.94 -8.89
CA GLU A 88 18.56 -3.12 -8.09
C GLU A 88 17.32 -2.71 -8.87
N ARG A 89 17.38 -1.56 -9.58
CA ARG A 89 16.29 -1.11 -10.45
C ARG A 89 15.98 -2.11 -11.57
N ARG A 90 17.01 -2.68 -12.21
CA ARG A 90 16.83 -3.73 -13.23
C ARG A 90 16.25 -5.01 -12.64
N ALA A 91 16.68 -5.41 -11.44
CA ALA A 91 16.12 -6.59 -10.79
C ALA A 91 14.63 -6.42 -10.48
N ILE A 92 14.22 -5.24 -10.01
CA ILE A 92 12.80 -4.90 -9.81
C ILE A 92 12.02 -4.98 -11.12
N HIS A 93 12.54 -4.35 -12.18
CA HIS A 93 11.91 -4.38 -13.51
C HIS A 93 11.71 -5.81 -14.01
N ASN A 94 12.78 -6.61 -14.02
CA ASN A 94 12.73 -7.99 -14.51
C ASN A 94 11.78 -8.88 -13.69
N PHE A 95 11.59 -8.58 -12.41
CA PHE A 95 10.69 -9.35 -11.54
C PHE A 95 9.22 -9.02 -11.81
N LEU A 96 8.93 -7.76 -12.11
CA LEU A 96 7.59 -7.28 -12.41
C LEU A 96 7.21 -7.44 -13.89
N ASP A 97 8.19 -7.63 -14.78
CA ASP A 97 8.00 -7.89 -16.21
C ASP A 97 7.18 -9.16 -16.48
N GLY A 98 6.41 -9.12 -17.57
CA GLY A 98 5.60 -10.25 -18.02
C GLY A 98 4.44 -10.59 -17.09
N ALA A 99 3.96 -9.60 -16.31
CA ALA A 99 2.68 -9.72 -15.64
C ALA A 99 1.55 -9.73 -16.68
N VAL A 100 0.63 -10.69 -16.55
CA VAL A 100 -0.41 -10.96 -17.56
C VAL A 100 -1.69 -10.16 -17.28
N ASP A 101 -1.98 -9.94 -15.99
CA ASP A 101 -3.16 -9.24 -15.50
C ASP A 101 -2.83 -8.50 -14.18
N LEU A 102 -3.81 -7.74 -13.68
CA LEU A 102 -3.68 -6.98 -12.44
C LEU A 102 -3.41 -7.86 -11.22
N ASP A 103 -3.99 -9.06 -11.16
CA ASP A 103 -3.78 -10.00 -10.05
C ASP A 103 -2.31 -10.46 -10.00
N ASP A 104 -1.71 -10.78 -11.15
CA ASP A 104 -0.29 -11.15 -11.23
C ASP A 104 0.61 -9.95 -10.87
N VAL A 105 0.27 -8.73 -11.33
CA VAL A 105 1.01 -7.50 -10.93
C VAL A 105 1.00 -7.35 -9.40
N VAL A 106 -0.17 -7.44 -8.76
CA VAL A 106 -0.31 -7.28 -7.31
C VAL A 106 0.42 -8.40 -6.57
N ALA A 107 0.24 -9.66 -6.99
CA ALA A 107 0.88 -10.82 -6.35
C ALA A 107 2.42 -10.80 -6.47
N ARG A 108 2.96 -10.34 -7.60
CA ARG A 108 4.41 -10.15 -7.78
C ARG A 108 4.91 -8.98 -6.94
N THR A 109 4.16 -7.89 -6.88
CA THR A 109 4.50 -6.71 -6.07
C THR A 109 4.63 -7.05 -4.59
N VAL A 110 3.66 -7.79 -4.04
CA VAL A 110 3.69 -8.26 -2.65
C VAL A 110 4.92 -9.13 -2.39
N ARG A 111 5.18 -10.12 -3.26
CA ARG A 111 6.35 -11.00 -3.14
C ARG A 111 7.66 -10.23 -3.19
N LEU A 112 7.79 -9.30 -4.13
CA LEU A 112 8.97 -8.48 -4.31
C LEU A 112 9.25 -7.60 -3.10
N LEU A 113 8.24 -6.87 -2.61
CA LEU A 113 8.37 -6.01 -1.43
C LEU A 113 8.76 -6.82 -0.19
N ALA A 114 8.09 -7.96 0.05
CA ALA A 114 8.40 -8.82 1.18
C ALA A 114 9.83 -9.38 1.12
N GLN A 115 10.34 -9.70 -0.08
CA GLN A 115 11.71 -10.19 -0.27
C GLN A 115 12.77 -9.09 -0.11
N LEU A 116 12.55 -7.92 -0.71
CA LEU A 116 13.49 -6.80 -0.67
C LEU A 116 13.62 -6.22 0.74
N THR A 117 12.51 -6.04 1.43
CA THR A 117 12.47 -5.40 2.76
C THR A 117 12.60 -6.40 3.90
N ARG A 118 12.34 -7.69 3.65
CA ARG A 118 12.21 -8.72 4.69
C ARG A 118 11.13 -8.36 5.72
N GLN A 119 10.06 -7.71 5.28
CA GLN A 119 8.93 -7.29 6.11
C GLN A 119 7.62 -7.86 5.56
N VAL A 120 6.50 -7.54 6.21
CA VAL A 120 5.18 -7.81 5.64
C VAL A 120 4.93 -6.78 4.56
N ALA A 121 4.58 -7.22 3.36
CA ALA A 121 4.14 -6.35 2.28
C ALA A 121 2.62 -6.31 2.22
N VAL A 122 2.07 -5.12 2.01
CA VAL A 122 0.65 -4.89 1.81
C VAL A 122 0.48 -4.09 0.54
N VAL A 123 -0.35 -4.59 -0.38
CA VAL A 123 -0.65 -3.93 -1.65
C VAL A 123 -2.16 -3.86 -1.80
N GLN A 124 -2.69 -2.67 -1.99
CA GLN A 124 -4.10 -2.41 -2.23
C GLN A 124 -4.40 -2.51 -3.72
N TYR A 125 -5.53 -3.08 -4.12
CA TYR A 125 -5.97 -3.01 -5.51
C TYR A 125 -6.39 -1.58 -5.90
N PRO A 126 -6.18 -1.17 -7.17
CA PRO A 126 -6.80 0.04 -7.72
C PRO A 126 -8.30 0.09 -7.43
N SER A 127 -8.75 1.20 -6.83
CA SER A 127 -10.16 1.40 -6.51
C SER A 127 -10.95 1.65 -7.80
N LEU A 128 -12.08 0.95 -7.97
CA LEU A 128 -12.98 1.18 -9.09
C LEU A 128 -13.48 2.62 -9.13
N THR A 129 -13.76 3.26 -7.98
CA THR A 129 -14.26 4.65 -7.95
C THR A 129 -13.32 5.68 -8.59
N ARG A 130 -12.01 5.38 -8.64
CA ARG A 130 -10.98 6.25 -9.22
C ARG A 130 -10.61 5.87 -10.65
N SER A 131 -11.07 4.71 -11.12
CA SER A 131 -10.82 4.21 -12.47
C SER A 131 -11.86 4.74 -13.47
N THR A 132 -11.57 4.56 -14.75
CA THR A 132 -12.55 4.74 -15.82
C THR A 132 -12.97 3.40 -16.40
N VAL A 133 -14.18 3.36 -16.97
CA VAL A 133 -14.64 2.18 -17.71
C VAL A 133 -13.87 2.12 -19.02
N ARG A 134 -13.12 1.05 -19.26
CA ARG A 134 -12.48 0.81 -20.55
C ARG A 134 -13.44 0.11 -21.50
N HIS A 135 -14.12 -0.92 -21.03
CA HIS A 135 -15.03 -1.73 -21.83
C HIS A 135 -16.01 -2.51 -20.95
N VAL A 136 -17.23 -2.73 -21.44
CA VAL A 136 -18.20 -3.64 -20.84
C VAL A 136 -18.55 -4.73 -21.86
N GLU A 137 -18.30 -5.98 -21.52
CA GLU A 137 -18.71 -7.13 -22.32
C GLU A 137 -19.94 -7.79 -21.70
N LEU A 138 -20.87 -8.23 -22.54
CA LEU A 138 -22.05 -8.97 -22.12
C LEU A 138 -22.11 -10.27 -22.92
N LEU A 139 -22.11 -11.39 -22.22
CA LEU A 139 -22.05 -12.73 -22.83
C LEU A 139 -23.30 -13.52 -22.44
N ALA A 140 -24.06 -14.00 -23.43
CA ALA A 140 -25.16 -14.92 -23.18
C ALA A 140 -24.61 -16.30 -22.81
N LEU A 141 -25.00 -16.82 -21.64
CA LEU A 141 -24.64 -18.16 -21.19
C LEU A 141 -25.81 -19.14 -21.28
N ALA A 142 -27.03 -18.64 -21.16
CA ALA A 142 -28.28 -19.34 -21.39
C ALA A 142 -29.36 -18.33 -21.81
N PRO A 143 -30.56 -18.74 -22.27
CA PRO A 143 -31.57 -17.82 -22.77
C PRO A 143 -31.90 -16.67 -21.80
N ALA A 144 -31.98 -16.94 -20.50
CA ALA A 144 -32.23 -15.95 -19.45
C ALA A 144 -31.03 -15.77 -18.50
N ARG A 145 -29.80 -15.97 -18.99
CA ARG A 145 -28.59 -15.82 -18.18
C ARG A 145 -27.48 -15.13 -18.96
N VAL A 146 -27.01 -14.02 -18.41
CA VAL A 146 -25.96 -13.18 -19.00
C VAL A 146 -24.79 -13.07 -18.02
N MET A 147 -23.57 -13.08 -18.55
CA MET A 147 -22.37 -12.70 -17.80
C MET A 147 -21.96 -11.29 -18.23
N LEU A 148 -21.89 -10.40 -17.25
CA LEU A 148 -21.32 -9.06 -17.40
C LEU A 148 -19.84 -9.12 -17.05
N VAL A 149 -19.00 -8.60 -17.93
CA VAL A 149 -17.57 -8.42 -17.70
C VAL A 149 -17.23 -6.94 -17.84
N LEU A 150 -16.80 -6.32 -16.76
CA LEU A 150 -16.40 -4.93 -16.71
C LEU A 150 -14.88 -4.84 -16.70
N ILE A 151 -14.31 -4.10 -17.65
CA ILE A 151 -12.88 -3.87 -17.78
C ILE A 151 -12.60 -2.40 -17.51
N THR A 152 -11.64 -2.12 -16.63
CA THR A 152 -11.19 -0.76 -16.31
C THR A 152 -9.97 -0.35 -17.13
N ASP A 153 -9.68 0.95 -17.13
CA ASP A 153 -8.39 1.49 -17.60
C ASP A 153 -7.19 0.99 -16.80
N THR A 154 -7.38 0.54 -15.57
CA THR A 154 -6.33 -0.08 -14.73
C THR A 154 -6.12 -1.58 -14.98
N GLY A 155 -6.80 -2.17 -15.97
CA GLY A 155 -6.73 -3.60 -16.26
C GLY A 155 -7.48 -4.50 -15.27
N ARG A 156 -8.17 -3.91 -14.27
CA ARG A 156 -9.09 -4.63 -13.39
C ARG A 156 -10.27 -5.16 -14.19
N VAL A 157 -10.58 -6.44 -14.00
CA VAL A 157 -11.70 -7.13 -14.65
C VAL A 157 -12.66 -7.64 -13.57
N GLU A 158 -13.89 -7.19 -13.61
CA GLU A 158 -14.97 -7.65 -12.73
C GLU A 158 -15.98 -8.48 -13.51
N GLN A 159 -16.46 -9.56 -12.91
CA GLN A 159 -17.39 -10.51 -13.55
C GLN A 159 -18.62 -10.71 -12.67
N ARG A 160 -19.80 -10.53 -13.25
CA ARG A 160 -21.08 -10.79 -12.57
C ARG A 160 -22.00 -11.65 -13.42
N MET A 161 -22.61 -12.62 -12.76
CA MET A 161 -23.64 -13.47 -13.32
C MET A 161 -24.99 -12.82 -13.10
N ILE A 162 -25.79 -12.71 -14.15
CA ILE A 162 -27.08 -12.03 -14.15
C ILE A 162 -28.13 -13.04 -14.58
N ASP A 163 -29.05 -13.38 -13.67
CA ASP A 163 -30.26 -14.11 -14.00
C ASP A 163 -31.31 -13.10 -14.47
N CYS A 164 -31.69 -13.21 -15.75
CA CYS A 164 -32.60 -12.27 -16.41
C CYS A 164 -34.06 -12.70 -16.19
N PRO A 165 -35.01 -11.75 -16.07
CA PRO A 165 -36.41 -12.05 -15.85
C PRO A 165 -37.07 -12.76 -17.04
N ALA A 166 -36.54 -12.56 -18.25
CA ALA A 166 -37.01 -13.18 -19.48
C ALA A 166 -35.83 -13.58 -20.37
N PRO A 167 -36.04 -14.49 -21.34
CA PRO A 167 -35.05 -14.77 -22.36
C PRO A 167 -34.65 -13.50 -23.11
N PHE A 168 -33.36 -13.29 -23.33
CA PHE A 168 -32.84 -12.08 -23.97
C PHE A 168 -32.05 -12.47 -25.22
N GLY A 169 -32.53 -12.02 -26.38
CA GLY A 169 -31.98 -12.40 -27.67
C GLY A 169 -30.57 -11.86 -27.88
N GLU A 170 -29.75 -12.60 -28.64
CA GLU A 170 -28.37 -12.19 -28.94
C GLU A 170 -28.29 -10.83 -29.65
N THR A 171 -29.28 -10.50 -30.50
CA THR A 171 -29.36 -9.21 -31.18
C THR A 171 -29.61 -8.06 -30.20
N SER A 172 -30.59 -8.21 -29.29
CA SER A 172 -30.87 -7.21 -28.24
C SER A 172 -29.69 -7.07 -27.27
N LEU A 173 -29.02 -8.17 -26.95
CA LEU A 173 -27.80 -8.17 -26.12
C LEU A 173 -26.64 -7.42 -26.80
N ALA A 174 -26.45 -7.62 -28.11
CA ALA A 174 -25.43 -6.91 -28.86
C ALA A 174 -25.73 -5.41 -28.97
N ASP A 175 -27.00 -5.02 -29.15
CA ASP A 175 -27.42 -3.61 -29.14
C ASP A 175 -27.22 -2.97 -27.75
N LEU A 176 -27.63 -3.67 -26.68
CA LEU A 176 -27.37 -3.24 -25.30
C LEU A 176 -25.87 -3.03 -25.05
N ARG A 177 -25.03 -4.00 -25.42
CA ARG A 177 -23.57 -3.87 -25.29
C ARG A 177 -23.04 -2.65 -26.05
N ALA A 178 -23.50 -2.40 -27.27
CA ALA A 178 -23.05 -1.26 -28.08
C ALA A 178 -23.47 0.09 -27.48
N ARG A 179 -24.74 0.23 -27.06
CA ARG A 179 -25.27 1.44 -26.44
C ARG A 179 -24.67 1.71 -25.07
N LEU A 180 -24.42 0.67 -24.29
CA LEU A 180 -23.76 0.80 -23.00
C LEU A 180 -22.34 1.34 -23.18
N ASN A 181 -21.51 0.67 -24.00
CA ASN A 181 -20.13 1.11 -24.24
C ASN A 181 -20.02 2.51 -24.83
N SER A 182 -20.93 2.92 -25.73
CA SER A 182 -20.89 4.27 -26.29
C SER A 182 -21.12 5.38 -25.27
N ARG A 183 -21.79 5.06 -24.15
CA ARG A 183 -22.08 6.01 -23.07
C ARG A 183 -21.05 5.95 -21.94
N VAL A 184 -20.60 4.75 -21.57
CA VAL A 184 -19.77 4.57 -20.37
C VAL A 184 -18.26 4.51 -20.66
N ALA A 185 -17.82 4.15 -21.86
CA ALA A 185 -16.40 4.01 -22.15
C ALA A 185 -15.65 5.34 -21.97
N GLY A 186 -14.52 5.30 -21.25
CA GLY A 186 -13.71 6.45 -20.86
C GLY A 186 -14.31 7.31 -19.74
N ARG A 187 -15.46 6.93 -19.16
CA ARG A 187 -16.10 7.70 -18.08
C ARG A 187 -15.71 7.15 -16.72
N ARG A 188 -15.66 8.03 -15.71
CA ARG A 188 -15.46 7.63 -14.32
C ARG A 188 -16.68 6.87 -13.84
N PHE A 189 -16.46 5.90 -12.97
CA PHE A 189 -17.52 5.07 -12.41
C PHE A 189 -18.57 5.87 -11.63
N THR A 190 -18.16 6.98 -11.02
CA THR A 190 -19.06 7.93 -10.34
C THR A 190 -20.12 8.53 -11.25
N ASP A 191 -19.84 8.63 -12.55
CA ASP A 191 -20.71 9.28 -13.53
C ASP A 191 -21.63 8.29 -14.24
N VAL A 192 -21.31 6.99 -14.17
CA VAL A 192 -22.06 5.91 -14.85
C VAL A 192 -23.54 5.90 -14.49
N PRO A 193 -23.98 6.04 -13.22
CA PRO A 193 -25.40 6.03 -12.87
C PRO A 193 -26.24 7.02 -13.68
N GLN A 194 -25.74 8.24 -13.87
CA GLN A 194 -26.45 9.30 -14.61
C GLN A 194 -26.46 9.06 -16.12
N LEU A 195 -25.45 8.36 -16.65
CA LEU A 195 -25.30 8.15 -18.10
C LEU A 195 -26.18 7.01 -18.63
N VAL A 196 -26.62 6.10 -17.76
CA VAL A 196 -27.36 4.89 -18.16
C VAL A 196 -28.83 4.91 -17.71
N GLU A 197 -29.27 5.95 -17.02
CA GLU A 197 -30.61 6.06 -16.41
C GLU A 197 -31.75 5.89 -17.44
N ASP A 198 -31.64 6.54 -18.59
CA ASP A 198 -32.62 6.51 -19.69
C ASP A 198 -32.40 5.35 -20.68
N LEU A 199 -31.36 4.53 -20.50
CA LEU A 199 -31.00 3.48 -21.44
C LEU A 199 -32.12 2.43 -21.66
N PRO A 200 -32.90 2.01 -20.63
CA PRO A 200 -34.02 1.09 -20.82
C PRO A 200 -35.12 1.62 -21.75
N ASP A 201 -35.32 2.94 -21.81
CA ASP A 201 -36.42 3.54 -22.59
C ASP A 201 -36.26 3.34 -24.11
N GLY A 202 -35.03 3.13 -24.56
CA GLY A 202 -34.68 2.87 -25.95
C GLY A 202 -34.86 1.43 -26.43
N PHE A 203 -35.39 0.54 -25.58
CA PHE A 203 -35.66 -0.88 -25.89
C PHE A 203 -37.16 -1.19 -25.90
N ASP A 204 -37.51 -2.27 -26.59
CA ASP A 204 -38.87 -2.81 -26.62
C ASP A 204 -39.32 -3.23 -25.22
N VAL A 205 -40.64 -3.12 -24.96
CA VAL A 205 -41.23 -3.33 -23.62
C VAL A 205 -40.83 -4.69 -23.01
N GLU A 206 -40.69 -5.72 -23.84
CA GLU A 206 -40.29 -7.07 -23.44
C GLU A 206 -38.84 -7.14 -22.93
N ASP A 207 -37.95 -6.31 -23.50
CA ASP A 207 -36.51 -6.28 -23.19
C ASP A 207 -36.17 -5.34 -22.03
N ARG A 208 -37.02 -4.34 -21.74
CA ARG A 208 -36.76 -3.32 -20.70
C ARG A 208 -36.47 -3.91 -19.32
N GLY A 209 -37.18 -4.98 -18.95
CA GLY A 209 -36.96 -5.66 -17.67
C GLY A 209 -35.54 -6.21 -17.56
N THR A 210 -35.08 -6.91 -18.59
CA THR A 210 -33.72 -7.47 -18.63
C THR A 210 -32.66 -6.37 -18.69
N VAL A 211 -32.87 -5.32 -19.49
CA VAL A 211 -31.95 -4.17 -19.54
C VAL A 211 -31.83 -3.52 -18.16
N ALA A 212 -32.94 -3.27 -17.47
CA ALA A 212 -32.93 -2.72 -16.11
C ALA A 212 -32.20 -3.63 -15.11
N THR A 213 -32.38 -4.95 -15.21
CA THR A 213 -31.62 -5.90 -14.38
C THR A 213 -30.12 -5.81 -14.65
N VAL A 214 -29.69 -5.79 -15.92
CA VAL A 214 -28.27 -5.68 -16.28
C VAL A 214 -27.65 -4.38 -15.76
N LEU A 215 -28.37 -3.27 -15.91
CA LEU A 215 -27.93 -1.98 -15.38
C LEU A 215 -27.89 -1.98 -13.86
N SER A 216 -28.88 -2.55 -13.19
CA SER A 216 -28.90 -2.64 -11.73
C SER A 216 -27.69 -3.43 -11.22
N THR A 217 -27.38 -4.58 -11.82
CA THR A 217 -26.18 -5.36 -11.47
C THR A 217 -24.89 -4.60 -11.78
N LEU A 218 -24.82 -3.87 -12.90
CA LEU A 218 -23.69 -3.00 -13.18
C LEU A 218 -23.50 -1.98 -12.06
N LEU A 219 -24.56 -1.28 -11.65
CA LEU A 219 -24.51 -0.25 -10.60
C LEU A 219 -24.21 -0.84 -9.22
N GLU A 220 -24.75 -2.02 -8.88
CA GLU A 220 -24.41 -2.76 -7.66
C GLU A 220 -22.93 -3.12 -7.61
N THR A 221 -22.36 -3.55 -8.75
CA THR A 221 -20.91 -3.82 -8.87
C THR A 221 -20.09 -2.57 -8.55
N LEU A 222 -20.60 -1.36 -8.82
CA LEU A 222 -19.92 -0.10 -8.49
C LEU A 222 -20.01 0.26 -7.00
N VAL A 223 -21.04 -0.23 -6.30
CA VAL A 223 -21.31 0.10 -4.90
C VAL A 223 -20.66 -0.91 -3.95
N GLU A 224 -20.79 -2.21 -4.23
CA GLU A 224 -20.21 -3.30 -3.42
C GLU A 224 -18.67 -3.25 -3.39
N GLU A 225 -18.05 -2.84 -4.51
CA GLU A 225 -16.58 -2.77 -4.67
C GLU A 225 -15.95 -1.46 -4.15
N ASN A 226 -16.68 -0.68 -3.34
CA ASN A 226 -16.06 0.32 -2.47
C ASN A 226 -15.19 -0.32 -1.37
N GLU A 227 -15.27 -1.63 -1.18
CA GLU A 227 -14.33 -2.37 -0.34
C GLU A 227 -12.99 -2.48 -1.07
N GLU A 228 -12.09 -1.55 -0.73
CA GLU A 228 -10.70 -1.59 -1.15
C GLU A 228 -10.12 -2.98 -0.84
N ARG A 229 -9.87 -3.79 -1.89
CA ARG A 229 -9.25 -5.10 -1.73
C ARG A 229 -7.76 -4.92 -1.46
N LEU A 230 -7.17 -5.79 -0.67
CA LEU A 230 -5.73 -5.81 -0.43
C LEU A 230 -5.16 -7.23 -0.48
N VAL A 231 -3.86 -7.31 -0.72
CA VAL A 231 -3.08 -8.54 -0.66
C VAL A 231 -1.95 -8.32 0.33
N ILE A 232 -1.81 -9.27 1.25
CA ILE A 232 -0.76 -9.29 2.26
C ILE A 232 0.16 -10.47 1.98
N GLY A 233 1.46 -10.27 2.15
CA GLY A 233 2.43 -11.35 2.06
C GLY A 233 3.66 -11.08 2.92
N GLY A 234 4.41 -12.15 3.22
CA GLY A 234 5.60 -12.04 4.05
C GLY A 234 5.32 -11.95 5.55
N THR A 235 4.12 -12.33 6.02
CA THR A 235 3.78 -12.40 7.47
C THR A 235 4.80 -13.22 8.27
N ALA A 236 5.30 -14.32 7.69
CA ALA A 236 6.36 -15.14 8.26
C ALA A 236 7.65 -14.34 8.55
N ASN A 237 7.93 -13.24 7.85
CA ASN A 237 9.10 -12.41 8.12
C ASN A 237 9.05 -11.78 9.52
N LEU A 238 7.86 -11.52 10.08
CA LEU A 238 7.73 -10.96 11.43
C LEU A 238 8.28 -11.89 12.50
N THR A 239 8.27 -13.21 12.27
CA THR A 239 8.82 -14.20 13.21
C THR A 239 10.33 -14.01 13.44
N ARG A 240 11.04 -13.40 12.49
CA ARG A 240 12.46 -13.07 12.61
C ARG A 240 12.71 -11.93 13.61
N PHE A 241 11.69 -11.14 13.86
CA PHE A 241 11.69 -9.96 14.74
C PHE A 241 10.96 -10.25 16.06
N ALA A 242 10.81 -11.52 16.44
CA ALA A 242 10.05 -11.93 17.62
C ALA A 242 10.50 -11.21 18.92
N HIS A 243 11.77 -10.80 19.00
CA HIS A 243 12.35 -10.09 20.16
C HIS A 243 11.99 -8.59 20.22
N ASP A 244 11.48 -8.01 19.13
CA ASP A 244 11.07 -6.61 19.08
C ASP A 244 9.67 -6.38 19.62
N PHE A 245 8.91 -7.47 19.77
CA PHE A 245 7.55 -7.44 20.25
C PHE A 245 7.56 -7.64 21.77
N PRO A 246 7.12 -6.66 22.58
CA PRO A 246 7.32 -6.63 24.04
C PRO A 246 6.77 -7.83 24.82
N LEU A 247 5.76 -8.52 24.27
CA LEU A 247 5.06 -9.62 24.92
C LEU A 247 4.88 -10.81 23.96
N THR A 248 4.24 -10.56 22.81
CA THR A 248 4.03 -11.57 21.75
C THR A 248 3.81 -10.88 20.40
N ILE A 249 4.06 -11.60 19.31
CA ILE A 249 3.73 -11.19 17.93
C ILE A 249 2.23 -11.30 17.62
N ARG A 250 1.46 -11.97 18.48
CA ARG A 250 0.08 -12.36 18.21
C ARG A 250 -0.85 -11.17 17.90
N PRO A 251 -0.84 -10.06 18.65
CA PRO A 251 -1.69 -8.90 18.33
C PRO A 251 -1.39 -8.28 16.96
N VAL A 252 -0.14 -8.38 16.50
CA VAL A 252 0.24 -7.91 15.16
C VAL A 252 -0.35 -8.83 14.09
N LEU A 253 -0.29 -10.15 14.29
CA LEU A 253 -0.88 -11.11 13.35
C LEU A 253 -2.40 -10.99 13.29
N GLU A 254 -3.07 -10.86 14.43
CA GLU A 254 -4.52 -10.62 14.50
C GLU A 254 -4.89 -9.33 13.75
N ALA A 255 -4.17 -8.24 13.96
CA ALA A 255 -4.39 -6.98 13.24
C ALA A 255 -4.14 -7.09 11.73
N LEU A 256 -3.19 -7.92 11.29
CA LEU A 256 -2.93 -8.16 9.86
C LEU A 256 -4.02 -9.00 9.19
N GLU A 257 -4.73 -9.85 9.94
CA GLU A 257 -5.89 -10.58 9.44
C GLU A 257 -7.12 -9.69 9.28
N GLU A 258 -7.18 -8.56 10.01
CA GLU A 258 -8.25 -7.58 9.90
C GLU A 258 -8.06 -6.62 8.71
N GLN A 259 -8.70 -6.93 7.58
CA GLN A 259 -8.62 -6.12 6.36
C GLN A 259 -8.97 -4.64 6.59
N VAL A 260 -10.01 -4.35 7.37
CA VAL A 260 -10.45 -2.97 7.67
C VAL A 260 -9.37 -2.17 8.40
N VAL A 261 -8.60 -2.82 9.28
CA VAL A 261 -7.48 -2.18 9.98
C VAL A 261 -6.40 -1.81 8.98
N MET A 262 -6.02 -2.74 8.09
CA MET A 262 -5.01 -2.49 7.07
C MET A 262 -5.41 -1.39 6.09
N LEU A 263 -6.68 -1.35 5.68
CA LEU A 263 -7.21 -0.29 4.82
C LEU A 263 -7.13 1.07 5.46
N ARG A 264 -7.48 1.22 6.74
CA ARG A 264 -7.35 2.51 7.43
C ARG A 264 -5.91 2.98 7.50
N LEU A 265 -4.97 2.07 7.74
CA LEU A 265 -3.54 2.38 7.79
C LEU A 265 -2.97 2.83 6.44
N LEU A 266 -3.47 2.26 5.35
CA LEU A 266 -3.13 2.71 4.02
C LEU A 266 -3.91 3.98 3.66
N GLY A 267 -5.19 4.12 4.00
CA GLY A 267 -6.15 5.09 3.47
C GLY A 267 -6.10 6.50 4.05
N GLU A 268 -5.48 6.73 5.22
CA GLU A 268 -5.63 8.00 5.95
C GLU A 268 -4.99 9.26 5.31
N THR A 269 -4.20 9.13 4.24
CA THR A 269 -3.58 10.27 3.55
C THR A 269 -3.90 10.33 2.05
N GLN A 270 -4.66 11.33 1.59
CA GLN A 270 -4.87 11.63 0.15
C GLN A 270 -3.57 12.04 -0.59
N ASN A 271 -2.44 12.12 0.11
CA ASN A 271 -1.18 12.53 -0.47
C ASN A 271 -0.52 11.39 -1.27
N PRO A 272 -0.06 11.64 -2.51
CA PRO A 272 0.78 10.71 -3.26
C PRO A 272 2.20 10.55 -2.67
N GLY A 273 2.51 11.31 -1.62
CA GLY A 273 3.78 11.26 -0.90
C GLY A 273 3.98 10.00 -0.07
N MET A 274 5.25 9.74 0.27
CA MET A 274 5.63 8.71 1.23
C MET A 274 5.01 9.01 2.59
N THR A 275 4.28 8.05 3.16
CA THR A 275 3.74 8.11 4.51
C THR A 275 4.51 7.11 5.38
N VAL A 276 4.96 7.55 6.54
CA VAL A 276 5.62 6.70 7.54
C VAL A 276 4.87 6.88 8.85
N ARG A 277 4.45 5.79 9.49
CA ARG A 277 3.86 5.76 10.84
C ARG A 277 4.71 4.87 11.73
N ILE A 278 4.91 5.28 12.97
CA ILE A 278 5.87 4.66 13.89
C ILE A 278 5.21 4.43 15.24
N GLY A 279 5.18 3.17 15.66
CA GLY A 279 4.74 2.76 16.99
C GLY A 279 3.40 3.34 17.39
N HIS A 280 3.38 4.20 18.41
CA HIS A 280 2.16 4.80 18.97
C HIS A 280 1.41 5.78 18.04
N GLU A 281 1.96 6.07 16.86
CA GLU A 281 1.22 6.79 15.82
C GLU A 281 0.21 5.88 15.09
N ASN A 282 0.33 4.56 15.23
CA ASN A 282 -0.63 3.62 14.67
C ASN A 282 -1.93 3.67 15.50
N ALA A 283 -3.07 3.84 14.83
CA ALA A 283 -4.36 3.98 15.53
C ALA A 283 -4.82 2.69 16.22
N HIS A 284 -4.33 1.53 15.75
CA HIS A 284 -4.68 0.22 16.28
C HIS A 284 -3.64 -0.25 17.29
N GLU A 285 -4.07 -0.55 18.53
CA GLU A 285 -3.17 -0.90 19.64
C GLU A 285 -2.27 -2.10 19.34
N GLY A 286 -2.79 -3.10 18.61
CA GLY A 286 -2.02 -4.27 18.17
C GLY A 286 -0.81 -3.94 17.29
N LEU A 287 -0.70 -2.71 16.78
CA LEU A 287 0.37 -2.23 15.92
C LEU A 287 1.27 -1.17 16.58
N ASN A 288 1.14 -0.91 17.88
CA ASN A 288 1.98 0.08 18.57
C ASN A 288 3.47 -0.30 18.64
N SER A 289 3.81 -1.53 18.28
CA SER A 289 5.19 -2.04 18.19
C SER A 289 5.68 -2.17 16.74
N THR A 290 4.92 -1.67 15.77
CA THR A 290 5.26 -1.73 14.35
C THR A 290 5.49 -0.34 13.76
N SER A 291 6.18 -0.32 12.63
CA SER A 291 6.25 0.81 11.73
C SER A 291 5.66 0.44 10.39
N ILE A 292 5.03 1.42 9.76
CA ILE A 292 4.34 1.29 8.50
C ILE A 292 4.93 2.31 7.53
N VAL A 293 5.38 1.85 6.37
CA VAL A 293 5.89 2.70 5.30
C VAL A 293 5.05 2.45 4.06
N SER A 294 4.33 3.46 3.59
CA SER A 294 3.42 3.34 2.46
C SER A 294 3.55 4.50 1.48
N VAL A 295 3.19 4.24 0.23
CA VAL A 295 3.17 5.25 -0.84
C VAL A 295 2.05 4.92 -1.82
N GLY A 296 1.47 5.96 -2.42
CA GLY A 296 0.53 5.80 -3.53
C GLY A 296 1.23 5.35 -4.80
N TYR A 297 0.52 4.55 -5.60
CA TYR A 297 0.91 4.22 -6.97
C TYR A 297 -0.28 4.43 -7.92
N GLY A 298 0.02 4.69 -9.18
CA GLY A 298 -0.98 4.92 -10.22
C GLY A 298 -0.38 5.51 -11.49
N SER A 299 -1.26 5.82 -12.44
CA SER A 299 -0.91 6.38 -13.74
C SER A 299 -1.14 7.90 -13.76
N GLY A 300 -0.41 8.62 -14.61
CA GLY A 300 -0.68 10.05 -14.89
C GLY A 300 -0.49 11.02 -13.72
N GLY A 301 0.14 10.60 -12.61
CA GLY A 301 0.35 11.45 -11.42
C GLY A 301 -0.78 11.40 -10.39
N GLU A 302 -1.86 10.66 -10.65
CA GLU A 302 -2.90 10.36 -9.65
C GLU A 302 -2.65 9.00 -9.00
N ALA A 303 -2.72 8.94 -7.67
CA ALA A 303 -2.61 7.69 -6.93
C ALA A 303 -3.95 6.94 -6.93
N VAL A 304 -4.02 5.82 -7.64
CA VAL A 304 -5.23 4.96 -7.75
C VAL A 304 -5.30 3.93 -6.63
N ALA A 305 -4.16 3.59 -6.02
CA ALA A 305 -4.03 2.67 -4.89
C ALA A 305 -2.75 2.93 -4.10
N LYS A 306 -2.55 2.19 -3.01
CA LYS A 306 -1.35 2.26 -2.17
C LYS A 306 -0.69 0.91 -1.99
N LEU A 307 0.62 0.96 -1.82
CA LEU A 307 1.41 -0.16 -1.37
C LEU A 307 2.31 0.26 -0.22
N GLY A 308 2.75 -0.71 0.55
CA GLY A 308 3.62 -0.45 1.68
C GLY A 308 4.10 -1.72 2.36
N VAL A 309 4.79 -1.51 3.48
CA VAL A 309 5.28 -2.57 4.33
C VAL A 309 5.01 -2.30 5.80
N VAL A 310 4.86 -3.38 6.56
CA VAL A 310 4.70 -3.39 8.01
C VAL A 310 5.84 -4.20 8.63
N GLY A 311 6.58 -3.60 9.56
CA GLY A 311 7.70 -4.22 10.26
C GLY A 311 7.86 -3.69 11.67
N PRO A 312 8.90 -4.09 12.43
CA PRO A 312 9.15 -3.54 13.76
C PRO A 312 9.51 -2.05 13.71
N THR A 313 9.42 -1.34 14.84
CA THR A 313 9.80 0.08 14.92
C THR A 313 11.28 0.33 14.60
N ARG A 314 12.15 -0.65 14.85
CA ARG A 314 13.57 -0.63 14.45
C ARG A 314 13.81 -0.99 12.98
N MET A 315 13.09 -0.32 12.10
CA MET A 315 13.14 -0.52 10.65
C MET A 315 14.38 0.17 10.03
N ASP A 316 14.96 -0.41 8.98
CA ASP A 316 15.85 0.32 8.05
C ASP A 316 15.02 1.29 7.20
N TYR A 317 14.58 2.41 7.80
CA TYR A 317 13.70 3.37 7.12
C TYR A 317 14.26 3.85 5.78
N PRO A 318 15.55 4.26 5.64
CA PRO A 318 16.08 4.72 4.37
C PRO A 318 16.03 3.65 3.26
N GLY A 319 16.38 2.40 3.60
CA GLY A 319 16.31 1.27 2.68
C GLY A 319 14.87 0.91 2.29
N THR A 320 14.00 0.77 3.29
CA THR A 320 12.58 0.46 3.10
C THR A 320 11.86 1.54 2.30
N MET A 321 12.03 2.81 2.63
CA MET A 321 11.45 3.94 1.88
C MET A 321 11.95 3.96 0.42
N GLY A 322 13.22 3.65 0.19
CA GLY A 322 13.80 3.53 -1.15
C GLY A 322 13.15 2.41 -1.97
N ALA A 323 13.03 1.21 -1.37
CA ALA A 323 12.41 0.05 -2.02
C ALA A 323 10.92 0.27 -2.32
N VAL A 324 10.14 0.72 -1.33
CA VAL A 324 8.70 1.00 -1.46
C VAL A 324 8.45 2.04 -2.56
N ARG A 325 9.22 3.13 -2.59
CA ARG A 325 9.11 4.17 -3.62
C ARG A 325 9.46 3.65 -5.01
N ALA A 326 10.53 2.86 -5.12
CA ALA A 326 10.96 2.32 -6.40
C ALA A 326 9.91 1.37 -6.97
N VAL A 327 9.41 0.43 -6.17
CA VAL A 327 8.38 -0.53 -6.58
C VAL A 327 7.09 0.18 -6.97
N ALA A 328 6.60 1.14 -6.18
CA ALA A 328 5.40 1.91 -6.52
C ALA A 328 5.48 2.62 -7.87
N ARG A 329 6.64 3.19 -8.19
CA ARG A 329 6.86 3.82 -9.49
C ARG A 329 6.79 2.82 -10.65
N TYR A 330 7.34 1.62 -10.47
CA TYR A 330 7.29 0.58 -11.52
C TYR A 330 5.88 0.00 -11.69
N VAL A 331 5.17 -0.27 -10.59
CA VAL A 331 3.77 -0.71 -10.65
C VAL A 331 2.90 0.33 -11.34
N GLY A 332 3.07 1.61 -11.01
CA GLY A 332 2.37 2.71 -11.70
C GLY A 332 2.64 2.76 -13.21
N GLN A 333 3.87 2.45 -13.63
CA GLN A 333 4.23 2.39 -15.06
C GLN A 333 3.55 1.21 -15.77
N ILE A 334 3.57 0.01 -15.18
CA ILE A 334 2.93 -1.18 -15.75
C ILE A 334 1.42 -0.96 -15.93
N LEU A 335 0.78 -0.32 -14.95
CA LEU A 335 -0.64 0.03 -15.02
C LEU A 335 -0.96 1.12 -16.05
N ALA A 336 0.02 1.97 -16.40
CA ALA A 336 -0.15 2.97 -17.45
C ALA A 336 -0.02 2.37 -18.87
N GLU A 337 0.69 1.24 -19.00
CA GLU A 337 0.95 0.56 -20.28
C GLU A 337 -0.11 -0.50 -20.62
N SER A 338 -1.02 -0.82 -19.67
CA SER A 338 -2.06 -1.86 -19.79
C SER A 338 -3.34 -1.34 -20.44
#